data_AF-A0A4R4D1N1-F1
#
_entry.id   AF-A0A4R4D1N1-F1
#
_cell.length_a   1.000
_cell.length_b   1.000
_cell.length_c   1.000
_cell.angle_alpha   90.00
_cell.angle_beta   90.00
_cell.angle_gamma   90.00
#
_symmetry.space_group_name_H-M   'P 1'
#
loop_
_entity.id
_entity.type
_entity.pdbx_description
1 polymer ?
#
loop_
_entity_poly.entity_id
_entity_poly.type
_entity_poly.pdbx_seq_one_letter_code
_entity_poly.pdbx_strand_id
1 'polypeptide(L)'
;MSKNRKKYDEEFKKRAVRMSCSSERPVTAVAESLGVTSNMIYRWRKKYTPDGEKTQMAAQQDELGELRRRIAELEEENYILKKASAFFAKNQK
;
A
#
# COMPACT_ATOMS: atom_id res chain seq x y z
N MET A 1 -23.22 -24.66 8.02
CA MET A 1 -21.87 -25.20 7.79
C MET A 1 -20.87 -24.51 8.70
N SER A 2 -20.36 -25.19 9.75
CA SER A 2 -19.36 -24.61 10.64
C SER A 2 -18.02 -24.52 9.91
N LYS A 3 -17.53 -23.30 9.68
CA LYS A 3 -16.26 -23.06 8.98
C LYS A 3 -15.11 -23.52 9.88
N ASN A 4 -14.55 -24.69 9.58
CA ASN A 4 -13.40 -25.26 10.29
C ASN A 4 -12.26 -24.22 10.33
N ARG A 5 -12.03 -23.64 11.50
CA ARG A 5 -10.98 -22.64 11.70
C ARG A 5 -9.66 -23.37 11.83
N LYS A 6 -8.84 -23.36 10.77
CA LYS A 6 -7.43 -23.75 10.84
C LYS A 6 -6.78 -22.97 11.99
N LYS A 7 -6.31 -23.66 13.02
CA LYS A 7 -5.50 -23.07 14.08
C LYS A 7 -4.07 -22.98 13.56
N TYR A 8 -3.53 -21.78 13.58
CA TYR A 8 -2.13 -21.53 13.27
C TYR A 8 -1.38 -21.25 14.58
N ASP A 9 -0.17 -21.77 14.69
CA ASP A 9 0.69 -21.54 15.84
C ASP A 9 1.10 -20.07 15.94
N GLU A 10 1.35 -19.62 17.16
CA GLU A 10 1.74 -18.23 17.42
C GLU A 10 3.05 -17.86 16.72
N GLU A 11 4.00 -18.79 16.64
CA GLU A 11 5.26 -18.61 15.89
C GLU A 11 5.04 -18.45 14.39
N PHE A 12 4.08 -19.19 13.82
CA PHE A 12 3.72 -19.06 12.43
C PHE A 12 3.13 -17.68 12.14
N LYS A 13 2.24 -17.20 13.02
CA LYS A 13 1.64 -15.86 12.89
C LYS A 13 2.69 -14.76 12.96
N LYS A 14 3.63 -14.86 13.91
CA LYS A 14 4.74 -13.89 14.04
C LYS A 14 5.66 -13.89 12.81
N ARG A 15 6.01 -15.07 12.28
CA ARG A 15 6.79 -15.19 11.05
C ARG A 15 6.07 -14.59 9.84
N ALA A 16 4.78 -14.87 9.67
CA ALA A 16 3.96 -14.32 8.60
C ALA A 16 3.90 -12.78 8.67
N VAL A 17 3.75 -12.22 9.87
CA VAL A 17 3.77 -10.77 10.09
C VAL A 17 5.15 -10.19 9.76
N ARG A 18 6.24 -10.80 10.23
CA ARG A 18 7.62 -10.35 9.94
C ARG A 18 7.91 -10.37 8.45
N MET A 19 7.64 -11.48 7.76
CA MET A 19 7.80 -11.58 6.31
C MET A 19 7.00 -10.50 5.59
N SER A 20 5.76 -10.27 6.02
CA SER A 20 4.94 -9.24 5.40
C SER A 20 5.48 -7.82 5.60
N CYS A 21 6.18 -7.53 6.71
CA CYS A 21 6.76 -6.21 6.96
C CYS A 21 8.13 -6.03 6.29
N SER A 22 8.93 -7.09 6.24
CA SER A 22 10.30 -7.03 5.72
C SER A 22 10.39 -7.27 4.21
N SER A 23 9.39 -7.88 3.59
CA SER A 23 9.41 -8.12 2.15
C SER A 23 8.92 -6.89 1.39
N GLU A 24 9.64 -6.50 0.34
CA GLU A 24 9.14 -5.58 -0.72
C GLU A 24 7.96 -6.19 -1.52
N ARG A 25 7.57 -7.44 -1.21
CA ARG A 25 6.47 -8.15 -1.86
C ARG A 25 5.12 -7.75 -1.24
N PRO A 26 4.06 -7.68 -2.06
CA PRO A 26 2.73 -7.37 -1.57
C PRO A 26 2.22 -8.45 -0.60
N VAL A 27 1.36 -8.05 0.33
CA VAL A 27 0.77 -8.95 1.34
C VAL A 27 0.07 -10.15 0.71
N THR A 28 -0.49 -9.98 -0.50
CA THR A 28 -1.11 -11.04 -1.29
C THR A 28 -0.12 -12.13 -1.68
N ALA A 29 1.06 -11.77 -2.18
CA ALA A 29 2.12 -12.72 -2.53
C ALA A 29 2.69 -13.44 -1.28
N VAL A 30 2.77 -12.73 -0.16
CA VAL A 30 3.17 -13.35 1.12
C VAL A 30 2.10 -14.32 1.62
N ALA A 31 0.82 -14.01 1.39
CA ALA A 31 -0.29 -14.89 1.75
C ALA A 31 -0.31 -16.17 0.90
N GLU A 32 -0.11 -16.04 -0.40
CA GLU A 32 -0.02 -17.16 -1.34
C GLU A 32 1.14 -18.10 -1.01
N SER A 33 2.32 -17.55 -0.74
CA SER A 33 3.50 -18.36 -0.39
C SER A 33 3.35 -19.11 0.93
N LEU A 34 2.59 -18.56 1.88
CA LEU A 34 2.30 -19.18 3.18
C LEU A 34 1.01 -20.03 3.18
N GLY A 35 0.28 -20.09 2.07
CA GLY A 35 -0.99 -20.81 1.96
C GLY A 35 -2.10 -20.25 2.86
N VAL A 36 -2.05 -18.96 3.19
CA VAL A 36 -3.03 -18.27 4.03
C VAL A 36 -3.78 -17.20 3.25
N THR A 37 -4.93 -16.77 3.76
CA THR A 37 -5.64 -15.63 3.17
C THR A 37 -4.98 -14.33 3.59
N SER A 38 -4.84 -13.37 2.67
CA SER A 38 -4.31 -12.03 2.94
C SER A 38 -4.98 -11.34 4.14
N ASN A 39 -6.31 -11.46 4.26
CA ASN A 39 -7.09 -10.93 5.39
C ASN A 39 -6.60 -11.46 6.76
N MET A 40 -6.12 -12.71 6.82
CA MET A 40 -5.58 -13.28 8.05
C MET A 40 -4.26 -12.62 8.45
N ILE A 41 -3.40 -12.32 7.47
CA ILE A 41 -2.15 -11.59 7.70
C ILE A 41 -2.45 -10.18 8.22
N TYR A 42 -3.42 -9.45 7.64
CA TYR A 42 -3.84 -8.15 8.17
C TYR A 42 -4.33 -8.22 9.62
N ARG A 43 -5.13 -9.24 9.96
CA ARG A 43 -5.57 -9.47 11.35
C ARG A 43 -4.41 -9.79 12.29
N TRP A 44 -3.45 -10.58 11.86
CA TRP A 44 -2.24 -10.88 12.65
C TRP A 44 -1.34 -9.66 12.78
N ARG A 45 -1.19 -8.85 11.73
CA ARG A 45 -0.50 -7.56 11.83
C ARG A 45 -1.14 -6.70 12.91
N LYS A 46 -2.46 -6.57 12.94
CA LYS A 46 -3.16 -5.80 13.98
C LYS A 46 -2.94 -6.37 15.39
N LYS A 47 -2.83 -7.70 15.53
CA LYS A 47 -2.69 -8.38 16.84
C LYS A 47 -1.25 -8.42 17.36
N TYR A 48 -0.26 -8.62 16.49
CA TYR A 48 1.15 -8.83 16.85
C TYR A 48 2.03 -7.60 16.60
N THR A 49 1.44 -6.47 16.25
CA THR A 49 2.13 -5.17 16.26
C THR A 49 1.48 -4.29 17.35
N PRO A 50 1.71 -4.59 18.63
CA PRO A 50 1.37 -3.67 19.70
C PRO A 50 2.33 -2.48 19.62
N ASP A 51 1.80 -1.26 19.49
CA ASP A 51 2.49 0.02 19.71
C ASP A 51 3.95 0.19 19.22
N GLY A 52 4.14 0.59 17.96
CA GLY A 52 5.40 1.29 17.64
C GLY A 52 5.74 1.47 16.17
N GLU A 53 5.77 0.40 15.37
CA GLU A 53 6.41 0.48 14.04
C GLU A 53 5.44 0.58 12.85
N LYS A 54 4.13 0.36 13.06
CA LYS A 54 3.16 0.30 11.93
C LYS A 54 2.37 1.55 11.65
N THR A 55 2.46 2.59 12.48
CA THR A 55 1.84 3.88 12.12
C THR A 55 2.59 4.51 10.94
N GLN A 56 3.90 4.28 10.80
CA GLN A 56 4.65 4.87 9.68
C GLN A 56 4.50 4.08 8.38
N MET A 57 4.69 2.75 8.36
CA MET A 57 4.65 2.02 7.07
C MET A 57 3.24 1.86 6.46
N ALA A 58 2.19 1.76 7.29
CA ALA A 58 0.83 1.70 6.76
C ALA A 58 0.33 3.09 6.30
N ALA A 59 0.65 4.16 7.04
CA ALA A 59 0.38 5.52 6.59
C ALA A 59 1.19 5.88 5.35
N GLN A 60 2.46 5.47 5.27
CA GLN A 60 3.31 5.71 4.10
C GLN A 60 2.74 5.08 2.82
N GLN A 61 2.10 3.91 2.87
CA GLN A 61 1.52 3.32 1.67
C GLN A 61 0.25 4.05 1.20
N ASP A 62 -0.57 4.54 2.13
CA ASP A 62 -1.75 5.36 1.78
C ASP A 62 -1.34 6.76 1.31
N GLU A 63 -0.36 7.38 1.98
CA GLU A 63 0.24 8.65 1.57
C GLU A 63 0.90 8.56 0.20
N LEU A 64 1.57 7.45 -0.14
CA LEU A 64 2.12 7.23 -1.48
C LEU A 64 1.02 7.15 -2.56
N GLY A 65 -0.15 6.62 -2.23
CA GLY A 65 -1.30 6.61 -3.14
C GLY A 65 -1.83 8.01 -3.41
N GLU A 66 -2.09 8.78 -2.35
CA GLU A 66 -2.57 10.16 -2.43
C GLU A 66 -1.53 11.09 -3.09
N LEU A 67 -0.25 10.95 -2.77
CA LEU A 67 0.83 11.72 -3.39
C LEU A 67 0.98 11.41 -4.87
N ARG A 68 0.87 10.14 -5.29
CA ARG A 68 0.88 9.78 -6.73
C ARG A 68 -0.30 10.39 -7.47
N ARG A 69 -1.49 10.38 -6.86
CA ARG A 69 -2.67 11.02 -7.44
C ARG A 69 -2.46 12.53 -7.57
N ARG A 70 -1.89 13.16 -6.54
CA ARG A 70 -1.61 14.60 -6.56
C ARG A 70 -0.55 14.99 -7.59
N ILE A 71 0.49 14.17 -7.78
CA ILE A 71 1.48 14.37 -8.83
C ILE A 71 0.82 14.29 -10.21
N ALA A 72 -0.03 13.29 -10.45
CA ALA A 72 -0.74 13.15 -11.73
C ALA A 72 -1.64 14.37 -12.03
N GLU A 73 -2.39 14.85 -11.05
CA GLU A 73 -3.21 16.06 -11.19
C GLU A 73 -2.36 17.31 -11.50
N LEU A 74 -1.25 17.50 -10.77
CA LEU A 74 -0.35 18.65 -10.96
C LEU A 74 0.40 18.62 -12.30
N GLU A 75 0.73 17.42 -12.80
CA GLU A 75 1.32 17.25 -14.12
C GLU A 75 0.32 17.61 -15.23
N GLU A 76 -0.94 17.24 -15.08
CA GLU A 76 -2.01 17.59 -16.02
C GLU A 76 -2.28 19.10 -16.03
N GLU A 77 -2.38 19.75 -14.86
CA GLU A 77 -2.52 21.21 -14.76
C GLU A 77 -1.33 21.94 -15.41
N ASN A 78 -0.10 21.49 -15.14
CA ASN A 78 1.09 22.06 -15.78
C ASN A 78 1.08 21.91 -17.29
N TYR A 79 0.62 20.76 -17.79
CA TYR A 79 0.52 20.53 -19.22
C TYR A 79 -0.47 21.48 -19.89
N ILE A 80 -1.63 21.71 -19.27
CA ILE A 80 -2.63 22.66 -19.74
C ILE A 80 -2.07 24.08 -19.74
N LEU A 81 -1.43 24.52 -18.65
CA LEU A 81 -0.83 25.85 -18.55
C LEU A 81 0.29 26.07 -19.57
N LYS A 82 1.15 25.08 -19.79
CA LYS A 82 2.19 25.11 -20.82
C LYS A 82 1.60 25.19 -22.23
N LYS A 83 0.51 24.46 -22.50
CA LYS A 83 -0.18 24.57 -23.79
C LYS A 83 -0.84 25.93 -24.00
N ALA A 84 -1.49 26.47 -22.97
CA ALA A 84 -2.12 27.78 -23.04
C ALA A 84 -1.06 28.87 -23.27
N SER A 85 0.01 28.91 -22.48
CA SER A 85 1.11 29.85 -22.67
C SER A 85 1.76 29.72 -24.05
N ALA A 86 2.01 28.51 -24.55
CA ALA A 86 2.52 28.30 -25.91
C ALA A 86 1.55 28.78 -27.00
N PHE A 87 0.24 28.61 -26.79
CA PHE A 87 -0.78 29.12 -27.69
C PHE A 87 -0.82 30.65 -27.69
N PHE A 88 -0.84 31.29 -26.52
CA PHE A 88 -0.84 32.75 -26.42
C PHE A 88 0.44 33.38 -26.98
N ALA A 89 1.61 32.79 -26.72
CA ALA A 89 2.88 33.25 -27.29
C ALA A 89 2.93 33.15 -28.81
N LYS A 90 2.26 32.15 -29.42
CA LYS A 90 2.15 32.02 -30.88
C LYS A 90 1.20 33.04 -31.52
N ASN A 91 0.19 33.50 -30.79
CA ASN A 91 -0.81 34.47 -31.28
C ASN A 91 -0.46 35.94 -30.95
N GLN A 92 0.70 36.20 -30.33
CA GLN A 92 1.22 37.56 -30.10
C GLN A 92 2.18 38.07 -31.20
N LYS A 93 2.23 37.41 -32.36
CA LYS A 93 2.87 37.92 -33.58
C LYS A 93 1.81 38.35 -34.58
#